data_AF-A0A2V9F4R4-F1
#
_entry.id   AF-A0A2V9F4R4-F1
#
_cell.length_a   1.000
_cell.length_b   1.000
_cell.length_c   1.000
_cell.angle_alpha   90.00
_cell.angle_beta   90.00
_cell.angle_gamma   90.00
#
_symmetry.space_group_name_H-M   'P 1'
#
loop_
_entity.id
_entity.type
_entity.pdbx_description
1 polymer ?
#
loop_
_entity_poly.entity_id
_entity_poly.type
_entity_poly.pdbx_seq_one_letter_code
_entity_poly.pdbx_strand_id
1 'polypeptide(L)'
;MKPTIRAMRIREAKDFLVTRTVEQAALEGVPLSDLEKRMMYFTETGECPEDPLALNEEFEKEYDTDEYETKVKRLLANAHRRLKEERSPAVAEWEESLKALDQTDDYILILCDRSPLARLGNPEALPSVLFFVFRLGFLVLAAYVVWNFLKFLLRITGISGASLFGVIFVIIFLAVAIRPQIATELTARPMTWLTGFLFKKRRSDADRTG
;
A
#
# COMPACT_ATOMS: atom_id res chain seq x y z
N MET A 1 -27.87 -11.56 15.39
CA MET A 1 -26.76 -10.73 15.89
C MET A 1 -25.57 -10.97 14.98
N LYS A 2 -25.05 -9.92 14.33
CA LYS A 2 -23.84 -10.03 13.50
C LYS A 2 -22.66 -10.08 14.49
N PRO A 3 -21.76 -11.06 14.45
CA PRO A 3 -20.59 -11.04 15.32
C PRO A 3 -19.74 -9.87 14.87
N THR A 4 -19.73 -8.80 15.67
CA THR A 4 -18.80 -7.68 15.48
C THR A 4 -17.45 -8.19 15.97
N ILE A 5 -16.72 -8.87 15.09
CA ILE A 5 -15.32 -9.22 15.35
C ILE A 5 -14.61 -7.88 15.59
N ARG A 6 -14.09 -7.71 16.81
CA ARG A 6 -13.40 -6.49 17.23
C ARG A 6 -12.12 -6.41 16.40
N ALA A 7 -11.96 -5.34 15.63
CA ALA A 7 -10.73 -5.10 14.89
C ALA A 7 -9.50 -5.21 15.81
N MET A 8 -8.62 -6.17 15.51
CA MET A 8 -7.38 -6.42 16.22
C MET A 8 -6.43 -5.20 16.14
N ARG A 9 -5.73 -4.89 17.24
CA ARG A 9 -4.71 -3.83 17.24
C ARG A 9 -3.38 -4.34 16.67
N ILE A 10 -2.57 -3.45 16.11
CA ILE A 10 -1.25 -3.77 15.50
C ILE A 10 -0.36 -4.59 16.45
N ARG A 11 -0.22 -4.15 17.70
CA ARG A 11 0.58 -4.88 18.69
C ARG A 11 0.03 -6.28 18.99
N GLU A 12 -1.28 -6.41 19.13
CA GLU A 12 -1.95 -7.70 19.36
C GLU A 12 -1.75 -8.65 18.16
N ALA A 13 -1.77 -8.13 16.94
CA ALA A 13 -1.49 -8.88 15.72
C ALA A 13 -0.05 -9.39 15.65
N LYS A 14 0.93 -8.54 15.99
CA LYS A 14 2.34 -8.96 16.07
C LYS A 14 2.54 -10.01 17.16
N ASP A 15 2.03 -9.77 18.36
CA ASP A 15 2.12 -10.69 19.50
C ASP A 15 1.54 -12.07 19.14
N PHE A 16 0.40 -12.10 18.45
CA PHE A 16 -0.22 -13.34 17.98
C PHE A 16 0.72 -14.12 17.05
N LEU A 17 1.23 -13.48 15.99
CA LEU A 17 2.09 -14.15 15.00
C LEU A 17 3.43 -14.62 15.61
N VAL A 18 4.04 -13.81 16.48
CA VAL A 18 5.26 -14.19 17.20
C VAL A 18 4.99 -15.38 18.12
N THR A 19 3.88 -15.36 18.88
CA THR A 19 3.49 -16.49 19.76
C THR A 19 3.34 -17.78 18.96
N ARG A 20 2.66 -17.75 17.82
CA ARG A 20 2.51 -18.94 16.95
C ARG A 20 3.84 -19.45 16.40
N THR A 21 4.77 -18.55 16.11
CA THR A 21 6.12 -18.91 15.65
C THR A 21 6.92 -19.58 16.75
N VAL A 22 6.84 -19.06 17.99
CA VAL A 22 7.49 -19.66 19.17
C VAL A 22 6.92 -21.04 19.48
N GLU A 23 5.60 -21.19 19.47
CA GLU A 23 4.94 -22.48 19.63
C GLU A 23 5.41 -23.48 18.58
N GLN A 24 5.48 -23.07 17.32
CA GLN A 24 5.91 -23.94 16.23
C GLN A 24 7.40 -24.30 16.31
N ALA A 25 8.26 -23.34 16.70
CA ALA A 25 9.68 -23.58 16.94
C ALA A 25 9.90 -24.65 18.02
N ALA A 26 9.15 -24.58 19.11
CA ALA A 26 9.17 -25.57 20.17
C ALA A 26 8.70 -26.96 19.69
N LEU A 27 7.65 -27.02 18.87
CA LEU A 27 7.16 -28.28 18.28
C LEU A 27 8.16 -28.93 17.33
N GLU A 28 8.92 -28.13 16.59
CA GLU A 28 9.91 -28.59 15.60
C GLU A 28 11.31 -28.80 16.20
N GLY A 29 11.52 -28.47 17.48
CA GLY A 29 12.84 -28.53 18.12
C GLY A 29 13.85 -27.54 17.53
N VAL A 30 13.36 -26.47 16.89
CA VAL A 30 14.18 -25.43 16.28
C VAL A 30 14.37 -24.32 17.32
N PRO A 31 15.62 -23.98 17.71
CA PRO A 31 15.83 -22.90 18.66
C PRO A 31 15.40 -21.56 18.05
N LEU A 32 14.77 -20.69 18.82
CA LEU A 32 14.44 -19.32 18.43
C LEU A 32 14.90 -18.36 19.53
N SER A 33 15.94 -17.58 19.25
CA SER A 33 16.58 -16.72 20.24
C SER A 33 15.73 -15.50 20.60
N ASP A 34 16.10 -14.81 21.68
CA ASP A 34 15.45 -13.57 22.09
C ASP A 34 15.65 -12.46 21.07
N LEU A 35 16.84 -12.36 20.46
CA LEU A 35 17.13 -11.42 19.38
C LEU A 35 16.29 -11.72 18.13
N GLU A 36 16.16 -12.98 17.75
CA GLU A 36 15.32 -13.40 16.62
C GLU A 36 13.83 -13.05 16.83
N LYS A 37 13.32 -13.24 18.05
CA LYS A 37 11.95 -12.87 18.43
C LYS A 37 11.74 -11.35 18.41
N ARG A 38 12.70 -10.57 18.94
CA ARG A 38 12.67 -9.11 18.88
C ARG A 38 12.68 -8.60 17.44
N MET A 39 13.50 -9.21 16.59
CA MET A 39 13.58 -8.85 15.17
C MET A 39 12.25 -9.04 14.43
N MET A 40 11.41 -10.00 14.83
CA MET A 40 10.06 -10.14 14.26
C MET A 40 9.15 -8.93 14.53
N TYR A 41 9.41 -8.13 15.56
CA TYR A 41 8.65 -6.90 15.85
C TYR A 41 9.12 -5.69 15.04
N PHE A 42 10.26 -5.80 14.34
CA PHE A 42 10.91 -4.70 13.64
C PHE A 42 9.97 -4.01 12.65
N THR A 43 10.07 -2.69 12.64
CA THR A 43 9.34 -1.78 11.75
C THR A 43 10.19 -0.55 11.52
N GLU A 44 10.40 -0.14 10.27
CA GLU A 44 11.15 1.08 9.96
C GLU A 44 10.34 2.34 10.32
N THR A 45 9.02 2.26 10.14
CA THR A 45 8.10 3.38 10.36
C THR A 45 6.96 2.94 11.28
N GLY A 46 7.10 3.12 12.59
CA GLY A 46 6.06 2.75 13.54
C GLY A 46 6.52 2.73 15.00
N GLU A 47 5.65 2.23 15.89
CA GLU A 47 6.01 1.90 17.27
C GLU A 47 6.84 0.61 17.27
N CYS A 48 8.18 0.75 17.24
CA CYS A 48 9.09 -0.31 17.61
C CYS A 48 9.30 -0.30 19.13
N PRO A 49 9.28 -1.45 19.83
CA PRO A 49 9.51 -1.50 21.28
C PRO A 49 10.88 -0.95 21.71
N GLU A 50 11.86 -0.99 20.81
CA GLU A 50 13.24 -0.54 21.02
C GLU A 50 13.72 0.26 19.81
N ASP A 51 14.95 0.80 19.87
CA ASP A 51 15.55 1.54 18.78
C ASP A 51 15.78 0.62 17.57
N PRO A 52 15.11 0.83 16.42
CA PRO A 52 15.25 -0.04 15.25
C PRO A 52 16.68 -0.13 14.73
N LEU A 53 17.46 0.97 14.83
CA LEU A 53 18.83 0.99 14.31
C LEU A 53 19.75 0.13 15.18
N ALA A 54 19.65 0.26 16.51
CA ALA A 54 20.44 -0.53 17.45
C ALA A 54 20.08 -2.03 17.38
N LEU A 55 18.78 -2.36 17.24
CA LEU A 55 18.32 -3.73 17.05
C LEU A 55 18.90 -4.34 15.78
N ASN A 56 18.84 -3.63 14.65
CA ASN A 56 19.38 -4.12 13.39
C ASN A 56 20.91 -4.31 13.45
N GLU A 57 21.62 -3.39 14.10
CA GLU A 57 23.07 -3.51 14.28
C GLU A 57 23.47 -4.69 15.20
N GLU A 58 22.68 -4.97 16.24
CA GLU A 58 22.86 -6.16 17.08
C GLU A 58 22.59 -7.44 16.26
N PHE A 59 21.53 -7.43 15.46
CA PHE A 59 21.14 -8.55 14.62
C PHE A 59 22.20 -8.90 13.55
N GLU A 60 22.69 -7.91 12.80
CA GLU A 60 23.69 -8.10 11.73
C GLU A 60 25.04 -8.62 12.24
N LYS A 61 25.35 -8.46 13.54
CA LYS A 61 26.57 -9.00 14.14
C LYS A 61 26.50 -10.51 14.39
N GLU A 62 25.30 -11.03 14.61
CA GLU A 62 25.10 -12.41 15.07
C GLU A 62 24.42 -13.31 14.03
N TYR A 63 23.64 -12.75 13.11
CA TYR A 63 22.80 -13.52 12.19
C TYR A 63 23.00 -13.09 10.74
N ASP A 64 22.94 -14.08 9.85
CA ASP A 64 22.72 -13.86 8.43
C ASP A 64 21.21 -13.67 8.17
N THR A 65 20.86 -12.61 7.46
CA THR A 65 19.46 -12.24 7.18
C THR A 65 18.73 -13.32 6.38
N ASP A 66 19.37 -13.93 5.39
CA ASP A 66 18.71 -14.92 4.52
C ASP A 66 18.46 -16.23 5.29
N GLU A 67 19.42 -16.66 6.13
CA GLU A 67 19.24 -17.84 7.00
C GLU A 67 18.12 -17.61 8.01
N TYR A 68 18.08 -16.46 8.66
CA TYR A 68 17.03 -16.07 9.59
C TYR A 68 15.66 -16.02 8.92
N GLU A 69 15.54 -15.32 7.78
CA GLU A 69 14.27 -15.19 7.08
C GLU A 69 13.76 -16.56 6.63
N THR A 70 14.64 -17.40 6.08
CA THR A 70 14.28 -18.76 5.66
C THR A 70 13.76 -19.58 6.83
N LYS A 71 14.44 -19.49 7.98
CA LYS A 71 14.05 -20.19 9.21
C LYS A 71 12.68 -19.73 9.70
N VAL A 72 12.45 -18.42 9.83
CA VAL A 72 11.21 -17.87 10.39
C VAL A 72 10.04 -18.02 9.42
N LYS A 73 10.24 -17.82 8.10
CA LYS A 73 9.22 -18.08 7.07
C LYS A 73 8.73 -19.52 7.13
N ARG A 74 9.66 -20.48 7.26
CA ARG A 74 9.32 -21.91 7.38
C ARG A 74 8.49 -22.19 8.64
N LEU A 75 8.86 -21.61 9.78
CA LEU A 75 8.10 -21.75 11.03
C LEU A 75 6.70 -21.15 10.94
N LEU A 76 6.56 -19.94 10.41
CA LEU A 76 5.26 -19.29 10.20
C LEU A 76 4.38 -20.10 9.25
N ALA A 77 4.94 -20.60 8.14
CA ALA A 77 4.22 -21.42 7.18
C ALA A 77 3.72 -22.73 7.80
N ASN A 78 4.57 -23.41 8.57
CA ASN A 78 4.22 -24.65 9.27
C ASN A 78 3.16 -24.41 10.35
N ALA A 79 3.29 -23.32 11.12
CA ALA A 79 2.32 -22.93 12.13
C ALA A 79 0.93 -22.71 11.49
N HIS A 80 0.88 -21.93 10.40
CA HIS A 80 -0.38 -21.67 9.69
C HIS A 80 -0.97 -22.93 9.06
N ARG A 81 -0.13 -23.79 8.47
CA ARG A 81 -0.57 -25.09 7.92
C ARG A 81 -1.21 -25.95 9.01
N ARG A 82 -0.56 -26.07 10.17
CA ARG A 82 -1.07 -26.83 11.31
C ARG A 82 -2.42 -26.30 11.79
N LEU A 83 -2.56 -24.99 11.95
CA LEU A 83 -3.85 -24.37 12.35
C LEU A 83 -4.98 -24.72 11.37
N LYS A 84 -4.69 -24.77 10.06
CA LYS A 84 -5.66 -25.17 9.03
C LYS A 84 -6.01 -26.66 9.11
N GLU A 85 -5.02 -27.52 9.30
CA GLU A 85 -5.21 -28.98 9.44
C GLU A 85 -6.05 -29.31 10.68
N GLU A 86 -5.80 -28.63 11.79
CA GLU A 86 -6.55 -28.75 13.05
C GLU A 86 -7.94 -28.09 12.99
N ARG A 87 -8.27 -27.37 11.91
CA ARG A 87 -9.48 -26.55 11.77
C ARG A 87 -9.68 -25.60 12.94
N SER A 88 -8.56 -25.05 13.45
CA SER A 88 -8.55 -24.20 14.62
C SER A 88 -9.27 -22.87 14.35
N PRO A 89 -10.04 -22.33 15.31
CA PRO A 89 -10.60 -20.99 15.19
C PRO A 89 -9.52 -19.91 15.04
N ALA A 90 -8.28 -20.20 15.47
CA ALA A 90 -7.14 -19.29 15.34
C ALA A 90 -6.72 -19.03 13.88
N VAL A 91 -7.23 -19.78 12.89
CA VAL A 91 -7.07 -19.43 11.47
C VAL A 91 -7.74 -18.08 11.17
N ALA A 92 -8.89 -17.79 11.77
CA ALA A 92 -9.56 -16.51 11.61
C ALA A 92 -8.76 -15.37 12.27
N GLU A 93 -8.19 -15.62 13.45
CA GLU A 93 -7.31 -14.67 14.15
C GLU A 93 -6.02 -14.40 13.36
N TRP A 94 -5.48 -15.40 12.67
CA TRP A 94 -4.32 -15.24 11.79
C TRP A 94 -4.63 -14.28 10.63
N GLU A 95 -5.74 -14.50 9.91
CA GLU A 95 -6.14 -13.61 8.81
C GLU A 95 -6.49 -12.20 9.32
N GLU A 96 -7.08 -12.08 10.51
CA GLU A 96 -7.32 -10.78 11.14
C GLU A 96 -6.02 -10.07 11.51
N SER A 97 -5.01 -10.81 12.01
CA SER A 97 -3.68 -10.28 12.29
C SER A 97 -3.04 -9.71 11.03
N LEU A 98 -3.03 -10.48 9.94
CA LEU A 98 -2.50 -10.02 8.65
C LEU A 98 -3.23 -8.78 8.14
N LYS A 99 -4.57 -8.74 8.30
CA LYS A 99 -5.37 -7.59 7.88
C LYS A 99 -5.10 -6.33 8.72
N ALA A 100 -4.86 -6.49 10.02
CA ALA A 100 -4.50 -5.38 10.91
C ALA A 100 -3.14 -4.77 10.55
N LEU A 101 -2.25 -5.57 9.96
CA LEU A 101 -0.90 -5.17 9.54
C LEU A 101 -0.84 -4.74 8.06
N ASP A 102 -1.84 -4.99 7.21
CA ASP A 102 -1.77 -4.77 5.74
C ASP A 102 -1.41 -3.33 5.30
N GLN A 103 -1.55 -2.33 6.18
CA GLN A 103 -1.19 -0.93 5.92
C GLN A 103 0.13 -0.48 6.56
N THR A 104 0.82 -1.37 7.26
CA THR A 104 2.10 -1.10 7.92
C THR A 104 3.24 -1.76 7.16
N ASP A 105 4.43 -1.16 7.22
CA ASP A 105 5.66 -1.74 6.65
C ASP A 105 6.37 -2.60 7.70
N ASP A 106 5.62 -3.53 8.30
CA ASP A 106 6.12 -4.38 9.37
C ASP A 106 6.88 -5.58 8.81
N TYR A 107 8.07 -5.83 9.34
CA TYR A 107 8.97 -6.90 8.86
C TYR A 107 8.32 -8.28 8.89
N ILE A 108 7.45 -8.53 9.88
CA ILE A 108 6.70 -9.78 9.99
C ILE A 108 5.80 -10.09 8.77
N LEU A 109 5.37 -9.08 8.00
CA LEU A 109 4.64 -9.29 6.74
C LEU A 109 5.54 -9.81 5.63
N ILE A 110 6.82 -9.41 5.61
CA ILE A 110 7.84 -9.98 4.72
C ILE A 110 8.06 -11.45 5.09
N LEU A 111 8.15 -11.75 6.39
CA LEU A 111 8.28 -13.11 6.91
C LEU A 111 7.05 -14.00 6.68
N CYS A 112 5.88 -13.41 6.36
CA CYS A 112 4.67 -14.14 5.98
C CYS A 112 4.48 -14.27 4.45
N ASP A 113 5.45 -13.84 3.63
CA ASP A 113 5.34 -13.72 2.17
C ASP A 113 4.14 -12.88 1.70
N ARG A 114 3.64 -11.99 2.57
CA ARG A 114 2.48 -11.12 2.31
C ARG A 114 2.88 -9.68 2.02
N SER A 115 4.16 -9.32 2.11
CA SER A 115 4.60 -7.97 1.79
C SER A 115 4.34 -7.64 0.32
N PRO A 116 3.95 -6.39 -0.01
CA PRO A 116 3.89 -5.92 -1.39
C PRO A 116 5.19 -6.16 -2.17
N LEU A 117 6.34 -6.13 -1.49
CA LEU A 117 7.67 -6.36 -2.05
C LEU A 117 7.98 -7.84 -2.31
N ALA A 118 7.55 -8.77 -1.44
CA ALA A 118 7.69 -10.21 -1.67
C ALA A 118 6.87 -10.69 -2.88
N ARG A 119 5.77 -9.99 -3.21
CA ARG A 119 5.02 -10.19 -4.47
C ARG A 119 5.78 -9.76 -5.72
N LEU A 120 6.77 -8.88 -5.60
CA LEU A 120 7.63 -8.46 -6.71
C LEU A 120 8.80 -9.44 -6.96
N GLY A 121 9.24 -10.18 -5.94
CA GLY A 121 10.34 -11.15 -6.01
C GLY A 121 9.95 -12.60 -6.32
N ASN A 122 8.65 -12.93 -6.33
CA ASN A 122 8.17 -14.29 -6.56
C ASN A 122 8.08 -14.63 -8.07
N PRO A 123 8.71 -15.73 -8.56
CA PRO A 123 8.66 -16.12 -9.97
C PRO A 123 7.24 -16.50 -10.45
N GLU A 124 6.37 -16.92 -9.55
CA GLU A 124 4.94 -17.18 -9.79
C GLU A 124 4.14 -15.88 -10.10
N ALA A 125 4.65 -14.71 -9.71
CA ALA A 125 4.02 -13.41 -9.96
C ALA A 125 4.46 -12.76 -11.28
N LEU A 126 5.46 -13.33 -11.97
CA LEU A 126 5.96 -12.88 -13.28
C LEU A 126 4.84 -12.58 -14.29
N PRO A 127 3.83 -13.44 -14.53
CA PRO A 127 2.79 -13.15 -15.51
C PRO A 127 1.97 -11.89 -15.15
N SER A 128 1.72 -11.68 -13.85
CA SER A 128 0.97 -10.52 -13.36
C SER A 128 1.78 -9.23 -13.47
N VAL A 129 3.05 -9.24 -13.06
CA VAL A 129 3.95 -8.08 -13.17
C VAL A 129 4.21 -7.73 -14.62
N LEU A 130 4.49 -8.73 -15.46
CA LEU A 130 4.68 -8.56 -16.89
C LEU A 130 3.43 -7.95 -17.54
N PHE A 131 2.23 -8.39 -17.14
CA PHE A 131 0.98 -7.79 -17.58
C PHE A 131 0.85 -6.31 -17.16
N PHE A 132 1.21 -5.96 -15.93
CA PHE A 132 1.22 -4.56 -15.47
C PHE A 132 2.23 -3.70 -16.24
N VAL A 133 3.45 -4.19 -16.47
CA VAL A 133 4.49 -3.50 -17.24
C VAL A 133 4.05 -3.33 -18.70
N PHE A 134 3.46 -4.36 -19.32
CA PHE A 134 2.91 -4.26 -20.66
C PHE A 134 1.77 -3.24 -20.75
N ARG A 135 0.88 -3.18 -19.74
CA ARG A 135 -0.18 -2.16 -19.69
C ARG A 135 0.38 -0.76 -19.55
N LEU A 136 1.37 -0.57 -18.68
CA LEU A 136 2.01 0.72 -18.50
C LEU A 136 2.75 1.15 -19.77
N GLY A 137 3.51 0.25 -20.38
CA GLY A 137 4.19 0.48 -21.67
C GLY A 137 3.20 0.81 -22.79
N PHE A 138 2.07 0.11 -22.86
CA PHE A 138 1.00 0.41 -23.82
C PHE A 138 0.38 1.79 -23.61
N LEU A 139 0.15 2.20 -22.35
CA LEU A 139 -0.37 3.54 -22.03
C LEU A 139 0.62 4.65 -22.43
N VAL A 140 1.91 4.45 -22.16
CA VAL A 140 2.95 5.39 -22.57
C VAL A 140 3.04 5.47 -24.09
N LEU A 141 2.97 4.33 -24.79
CA LEU A 141 2.96 4.28 -26.25
C LEU A 141 1.72 4.96 -26.84
N ALA A 142 0.54 4.72 -26.28
CA ALA A 142 -0.70 5.37 -26.70
C ALA A 142 -0.64 6.89 -26.50
N ALA A 143 -0.13 7.35 -25.36
CA ALA A 143 0.08 8.78 -25.11
C ALA A 143 1.07 9.40 -26.10
N TYR A 144 2.17 8.69 -26.42
CA TYR A 144 3.15 9.10 -27.42
C TYR A 144 2.52 9.20 -28.82
N VAL A 145 1.71 8.22 -29.22
CA VAL A 145 0.99 8.23 -30.51
C VAL A 145 0.00 9.38 -30.57
N VAL A 146 -0.80 9.59 -29.53
CA VAL A 146 -1.75 10.71 -29.44
C VAL A 146 -1.02 12.06 -29.52
N TRP A 147 0.10 12.20 -28.83
CA TRP A 147 0.92 13.42 -28.87
C TRP A 147 1.46 13.72 -30.27
N ASN A 148 1.99 12.71 -30.95
CA ASN A 148 2.48 12.86 -32.32
C ASN A 148 1.35 13.11 -33.32
N PHE A 149 0.21 12.44 -33.15
CA PHE A 149 -0.98 12.66 -33.97
C PHE A 149 -1.54 14.08 -33.78
N LEU A 150 -1.54 14.59 -32.54
CA LEU A 150 -1.91 15.97 -32.25
C LEU A 150 -0.96 16.94 -32.96
N LYS A 151 0.36 16.74 -32.86
CA LYS A 151 1.34 17.55 -33.61
C LYS A 151 1.15 17.48 -35.13
N PHE A 152 0.78 16.32 -35.65
CA PHE A 152 0.47 16.13 -37.08
C PHE A 152 -0.78 16.90 -37.50
N LEU A 153 -1.86 16.86 -36.70
CA LEU A 153 -3.07 17.66 -36.93
C LEU A 153 -2.78 19.16 -36.88
N LEU A 154 -1.95 19.61 -35.93
CA LEU A 154 -1.47 20.99 -35.85
C LEU A 154 -0.71 21.40 -37.12
N ARG A 155 0.11 20.49 -37.66
CA ARG A 155 0.89 20.73 -38.87
C ARG A 155 0.05 20.79 -40.14
N ILE A 156 -0.98 19.93 -40.28
CA ILE A 156 -1.88 19.93 -41.44
C ILE A 156 -2.78 21.15 -41.48
N THR A 157 -3.25 21.61 -40.32
CA THR A 157 -4.19 22.73 -40.25
C THR A 157 -3.51 24.09 -40.45
N GLY A 158 -2.17 24.17 -40.43
CA GLY A 158 -1.43 25.43 -40.59
C GLY A 158 -1.62 26.41 -39.43
N ILE A 159 -2.22 25.95 -38.33
CA ILE A 159 -2.60 26.74 -37.16
C ILE A 159 -1.39 26.76 -36.21
N SER A 160 -0.80 27.94 -36.01
CA SER A 160 0.21 28.13 -34.96
C SER A 160 -0.41 27.85 -33.58
N GLY A 161 0.38 27.39 -32.60
CA GLY A 161 -0.13 27.07 -31.26
C GLY A 161 -0.93 28.20 -30.59
N ALA A 162 -0.67 29.46 -30.96
CA ALA A 162 -1.41 30.64 -30.52
C ALA A 162 -2.85 30.71 -31.07
N SER A 163 -3.08 30.26 -32.30
CA SER A 163 -4.42 30.27 -32.93
C SER A 163 -5.35 29.19 -32.37
N LEU A 164 -4.83 28.11 -31.79
CA LEU A 164 -5.66 27.11 -31.10
C LEU A 164 -6.21 27.63 -29.78
N PHE A 165 -5.40 28.40 -29.05
CA PHE A 165 -5.89 29.18 -27.91
C PHE A 165 -7.00 30.14 -28.35
N GLY A 166 -6.84 30.79 -29.50
CA GLY A 166 -7.87 31.66 -30.09
C GLY A 166 -9.17 30.91 -30.41
N VAL A 167 -9.11 29.74 -31.05
CA VAL A 167 -10.30 28.94 -31.39
C VAL A 167 -10.97 28.38 -30.14
N ILE A 168 -10.19 27.86 -29.18
CA ILE A 168 -10.72 27.39 -27.89
C ILE A 168 -11.36 28.56 -27.13
N PHE A 169 -10.73 29.74 -27.14
CA PHE A 169 -11.27 30.96 -26.53
C PHE A 169 -12.58 31.38 -27.20
N VAL A 170 -12.68 31.34 -28.53
CA VAL A 170 -13.90 31.67 -29.27
C VAL A 170 -15.01 30.64 -29.02
N ILE A 171 -14.68 29.35 -28.94
CA ILE A 171 -15.66 28.29 -28.60
C ILE A 171 -16.16 28.45 -27.17
N ILE A 172 -15.27 28.72 -26.21
CA ILE A 172 -15.63 28.98 -24.81
C ILE A 172 -16.49 30.26 -24.72
N PHE A 173 -16.10 31.32 -25.43
CA PHE A 173 -16.83 32.58 -25.48
C PHE A 173 -18.23 32.41 -26.09
N LEU A 174 -18.36 31.67 -27.19
CA LEU A 174 -19.66 31.31 -27.80
C LEU A 174 -20.51 30.44 -26.87
N ALA A 175 -19.91 29.44 -26.21
CA ALA A 175 -20.62 28.60 -25.24
C ALA A 175 -21.15 29.43 -24.06
N VAL A 176 -20.37 30.38 -23.54
CA VAL A 176 -20.77 31.32 -22.49
C VAL A 176 -21.84 32.31 -22.97
N ALA A 177 -21.74 32.81 -24.21
CA ALA A 177 -22.72 33.75 -24.78
C ALA A 177 -24.08 33.09 -25.06
N ILE A 178 -24.09 31.84 -25.52
CA ILE A 178 -25.32 31.08 -25.82
C ILE A 178 -25.98 30.59 -24.52
N ARG A 179 -25.20 30.29 -23.48
CA ARG A 179 -25.70 29.90 -22.15
C ARG A 179 -24.86 30.53 -21.04
N PRO A 180 -25.27 31.70 -20.51
CA PRO A 180 -24.51 32.42 -19.47
C PRO A 180 -24.37 31.63 -18.16
N GLN A 181 -25.18 30.59 -17.96
CA GLN A 181 -25.15 29.67 -16.82
C GLN A 181 -23.88 28.78 -16.79
N ILE A 182 -23.17 28.62 -17.91
CA ILE A 182 -21.92 27.84 -18.00
C ILE A 182 -20.76 28.58 -17.30
N ALA A 183 -20.76 29.92 -17.31
CA ALA A 183 -19.76 30.73 -16.62
C ALA A 183 -19.86 30.55 -15.09
N THR A 184 -21.07 30.41 -14.55
CA THR A 184 -21.30 30.14 -13.13
C THR A 184 -20.86 28.73 -12.74
N GLU A 185 -21.04 27.72 -13.60
CA GLU A 185 -20.58 26.35 -13.29
C GLU A 185 -19.05 26.18 -13.35
N LEU A 186 -18.38 26.84 -14.30
CA LEU A 186 -16.91 26.80 -14.44
C LEU A 186 -16.19 27.48 -13.27
N THR A 187 -16.79 28.52 -12.68
CA THR A 187 -16.21 29.28 -11.57
C THR A 187 -16.64 28.75 -10.19
N ALA A 188 -17.85 28.20 -10.05
CA ALA A 188 -18.37 27.72 -8.77
C ALA A 188 -17.82 26.35 -8.34
N ARG A 189 -17.51 25.45 -9.28
CA ARG A 189 -17.03 24.09 -8.98
C ARG A 189 -15.66 24.02 -8.29
N PRO A 190 -14.61 24.74 -8.73
CA PRO A 190 -13.33 24.70 -8.03
C PRO A 190 -13.38 25.44 -6.68
N MET A 191 -14.20 26.49 -6.55
CA MET A 191 -14.27 27.34 -5.36
C MET A 191 -15.00 26.64 -4.18
N THR A 192 -16.05 25.86 -4.46
CA THR A 192 -16.77 25.07 -3.44
C THR A 192 -15.96 23.87 -2.93
N TRP A 193 -15.15 23.26 -3.79
CA TRP A 193 -14.19 22.22 -3.39
C TRP A 193 -13.05 22.78 -2.52
N LEU A 194 -12.46 23.92 -2.89
CA LEU A 194 -11.40 24.58 -2.11
C LEU A 194 -11.89 25.09 -0.75
N THR A 195 -13.07 25.70 -0.69
CA THR A 195 -13.67 26.13 0.58
C THR A 195 -14.05 24.95 1.47
N GLY A 196 -14.59 23.86 0.90
CA GLY A 196 -14.83 22.61 1.62
C GLY A 196 -13.55 21.96 2.15
N PHE A 197 -12.47 21.96 1.36
CA PHE A 197 -11.16 21.41 1.76
C PHE A 197 -10.52 22.24 2.88
N LEU A 198 -10.55 23.58 2.78
CA LEU A 198 -9.95 24.47 3.76
C LEU A 198 -10.74 24.52 5.09
N PHE A 199 -12.07 24.43 5.07
CA PHE A 199 -12.89 24.42 6.29
C PHE A 199 -12.98 23.04 6.97
N LYS A 200 -12.91 21.94 6.21
CA LYS A 200 -12.91 20.58 6.80
C LYS A 200 -11.67 20.32 7.66
N LYS A 201 -10.53 20.94 7.33
CA LYS A 201 -9.29 20.82 8.12
C LYS A 201 -9.40 21.48 9.49
N ARG A 202 -10.15 22.58 9.62
CA ARG A 202 -10.24 23.34 10.89
C ARG A 202 -11.17 22.71 11.94
N ARG A 203 -12.12 21.85 11.54
CA ARG A 203 -13.04 21.18 12.49
C ARG A 203 -12.41 19.94 13.15
N SER A 204 -11.45 19.29 12.49
CA SER A 204 -10.76 18.11 13.04
C SER A 204 -9.78 18.45 14.18
N ASP A 205 -9.31 19.70 14.25
CA ASP A 205 -8.38 20.13 15.30
C ASP A 205 -9.10 20.58 16.58
N ALA A 206 -10.39 20.96 16.50
CA ALA A 206 -11.17 21.40 17.65
C ALA A 206 -11.72 20.24 18.51
N ASP A 207 -11.97 19.07 17.92
CA ASP A 207 -12.45 17.87 18.64
C ASP A 207 -11.32 17.07 19.32
N ARG A 208 -10.05 17.47 19.18
CA ARG A 208 -8.90 16.83 19.84
C ARG A 208 -8.48 17.49 21.15
N THR A 209 -9.14 18.57 21.57
CA THR A 209 -8.84 19.32 22.80
C THR A 209 -10.05 19.49 23.71
N GLY A 210 -11.07 18.63 23.60
CA GLY A 210 -12.25 18.60 24.48
C GLY A 210 -12.29 17.32 25.29
#